data_AF-A0A8C0L2U3-F1
#
_entry.id   AF-A0A8C0L2U3-F1
#
_cell.length_a   1.000
_cell.length_b   1.000
_cell.length_c   1.000
_cell.angle_alpha   90.00
_cell.angle_beta   90.00
_cell.angle_gamma   90.00
#
_symmetry.space_group_name_H-M   'P 1'
#
loop_
_entity.id
_entity.type
_entity.pdbx_description
1 polymer ?
#
loop_
_entity_poly.entity_id
_entity_poly.type
_entity_poly.pdbx_seq_one_letter_code
_entity_poly.pdbx_strand_id
1 'polypeptide(L)'
;MKLFPPYLAPNGILHRNEKMAARPLARLWKVSDPTLFQMTLVAALLATVLGDCGPPPNLLFAFPMTTVVNQTHFNPGATVKYTCRPGYGRVSYKSSTLTCQDDTWNYSEFCTKK
;
A
#
# COMPACT_ATOMS: atom_id res chain seq x y z
N MET A 1 79.11 -12.06 -7.28
CA MET A 1 79.56 -11.48 -8.57
C MET A 1 78.84 -12.25 -9.68
N LYS A 2 77.82 -11.72 -10.36
CA LYS A 2 77.89 -10.86 -11.58
C LYS A 2 78.96 -11.38 -12.56
N LEU A 3 78.66 -11.71 -13.81
CA LEU A 3 78.14 -10.80 -14.85
C LEU A 3 77.39 -11.57 -15.98
N PHE A 4 76.17 -11.11 -16.33
CA PHE A 4 75.71 -11.00 -17.73
C PHE A 4 76.51 -9.84 -18.40
N PRO A 5 76.63 -9.66 -19.74
CA PRO A 5 75.55 -9.69 -20.76
C PRO A 5 76.11 -10.06 -22.17
N PRO A 6 75.67 -9.57 -23.37
CA PRO A 6 74.46 -8.85 -23.81
C PRO A 6 73.82 -9.44 -25.11
N TYR A 7 72.73 -8.81 -25.58
CA TYR A 7 72.15 -8.87 -26.95
C TYR A 7 71.35 -10.14 -27.32
N LEU A 8 70.25 -10.12 -28.08
CA LEU A 8 69.60 -9.12 -28.94
C LEU A 8 68.14 -9.62 -29.12
N ALA A 9 67.11 -8.76 -29.03
CA ALA A 9 65.74 -9.12 -29.41
C ALA A 9 65.59 -9.14 -30.95
N PRO A 10 64.65 -9.93 -31.51
CA PRO A 10 63.48 -9.24 -32.07
C PRO A 10 62.14 -10.02 -32.06
N ASN A 11 61.08 -9.21 -31.95
CA ASN A 11 59.76 -9.35 -32.58
C ASN A 11 58.82 -10.52 -32.19
N GLY A 12 57.79 -10.19 -31.40
CA GLY A 12 56.65 -11.06 -31.13
C GLY A 12 55.44 -10.33 -30.56
N ILE A 13 54.78 -9.53 -31.41
CA ILE A 13 53.33 -9.21 -31.46
C ILE A 13 52.63 -8.75 -30.15
N LEU A 14 52.31 -7.46 -30.11
CA LEU A 14 51.22 -6.90 -29.32
C LEU A 14 49.89 -7.51 -29.79
N HIS A 15 49.25 -8.35 -28.98
CA HIS A 15 47.81 -8.58 -29.11
C HIS A 15 47.09 -8.33 -27.79
N ARG A 16 46.59 -7.11 -27.71
CA ARG A 16 45.49 -6.63 -26.88
C ARG A 16 44.40 -7.69 -26.69
N ASN A 17 43.98 -7.93 -25.45
CA ASN A 17 42.70 -8.55 -25.14
C ASN A 17 42.22 -8.02 -23.78
N GLU A 18 40.97 -7.53 -23.78
CA GLU A 18 40.34 -6.80 -22.72
C GLU A 18 39.75 -7.69 -21.61
N LYS A 19 39.99 -7.23 -20.38
CA LYS A 19 39.23 -7.39 -19.13
C LYS A 19 37.91 -8.17 -19.24
N MET A 20 37.84 -9.30 -18.55
CA MET A 20 36.57 -9.81 -18.00
C MET A 20 36.63 -9.72 -16.48
N ALA A 21 36.39 -8.50 -15.98
CA ALA A 21 35.84 -8.38 -14.64
C ALA A 21 34.40 -8.87 -14.74
N ALA A 22 34.16 -10.14 -14.40
CA ALA A 22 32.83 -10.58 -14.04
C ALA A 22 32.40 -9.70 -12.87
N ARG A 23 31.59 -8.67 -13.12
CA ARG A 23 30.85 -8.01 -12.05
C ARG A 23 30.03 -9.15 -11.42
N PRO A 24 30.23 -9.51 -10.14
CA PRO A 24 29.52 -10.64 -9.59
C PRO A 24 28.04 -10.26 -9.58
N LEU A 25 27.24 -10.90 -10.44
CA LEU A 25 25.79 -10.93 -10.29
C LEU A 25 25.41 -11.40 -8.87
N ALA A 26 26.33 -12.10 -8.19
CA ALA A 26 26.28 -12.48 -6.78
C ALA A 26 26.13 -11.33 -5.78
N ARG A 27 26.47 -10.07 -6.12
CA ARG A 27 26.19 -8.92 -5.22
C ARG A 27 24.70 -8.60 -5.14
N LEU A 28 23.93 -8.92 -6.18
CA LEU A 28 22.51 -8.57 -6.26
C LEU A 28 21.64 -9.57 -5.47
N TRP A 29 22.01 -10.85 -5.42
CA TRP A 29 21.27 -11.86 -4.65
C TRP A 29 21.60 -11.85 -3.15
N LYS A 30 22.65 -11.12 -2.74
CA LYS A 30 23.08 -11.02 -1.35
C LYS A 30 22.38 -9.89 -0.58
N VAL A 31 21.35 -9.29 -1.16
CA VAL A 31 20.40 -8.42 -0.46
C VAL A 31 19.15 -9.26 -0.19
N SER A 32 19.34 -10.35 0.55
CA SER A 32 18.23 -10.92 1.31
C SER A 32 18.44 -10.54 2.76
N ASP A 33 18.42 -9.23 3.01
CA ASP A 33 18.47 -8.71 4.36
C ASP A 33 17.22 -9.21 5.09
N PRO A 34 17.37 -10.07 6.12
CA PRO A 34 16.23 -10.59 6.86
C PRO A 34 15.41 -9.43 7.42
N THR A 35 16.04 -8.31 7.77
CA THR A 35 15.37 -7.07 8.16
C THR A 35 14.46 -6.53 7.05
N LEU A 36 14.89 -6.51 5.79
CA LEU A 36 14.06 -6.05 4.67
C LEU A 36 12.90 -7.02 4.43
N PHE A 37 13.15 -8.33 4.48
CA PHE A 37 12.10 -9.35 4.40
C PHE A 37 11.09 -9.29 5.55
N GLN A 38 11.55 -9.02 6.77
CA GLN A 38 10.68 -8.83 7.93
C GLN A 38 9.86 -7.54 7.80
N MET A 39 10.45 -6.44 7.34
CA MET A 39 9.74 -5.18 7.13
C MET A 39 8.68 -5.29 6.01
N THR A 40 8.99 -5.99 4.90
CA THR A 40 8.00 -6.25 3.85
C THR A 40 6.88 -7.17 4.30
N LEU A 41 7.20 -8.23 5.07
CA LEU A 41 6.19 -9.12 5.66
C LEU A 41 5.27 -8.37 6.63
N VAL A 42 5.82 -7.56 7.53
CA VAL A 42 5.04 -6.75 8.48
C VAL A 42 4.17 -5.73 7.74
N ALA A 43 4.69 -5.04 6.72
CA ALA A 43 3.90 -4.12 5.91
C ALA A 43 2.76 -4.82 5.17
N ALA A 44 3.01 -6.02 4.61
CA ALA A 44 1.98 -6.83 3.97
C ALA A 44 0.91 -7.28 4.98
N LEU A 45 1.30 -7.68 6.19
CA LEU A 45 0.38 -8.05 7.26
C LEU A 45 -0.45 -6.84 7.74
N LEU A 46 0.16 -5.66 7.89
CA LEU A 46 -0.57 -4.44 8.28
C LEU A 46 -1.59 -4.01 7.21
N ALA A 47 -1.26 -4.17 5.93
CA ALA A 47 -2.20 -3.91 4.84
C ALA A 47 -3.42 -4.84 4.85
N THR A 48 -3.34 -6.02 5.50
CA THR A 48 -4.48 -6.94 5.67
C THR A 48 -5.38 -6.62 6.87
N VAL A 49 -4.95 -5.74 7.79
CA VAL A 49 -5.71 -5.44 9.02
C VAL A 49 -6.69 -4.28 8.82
N LEU A 50 -6.43 -3.35 7.90
CA LEU A 50 -7.39 -2.32 7.52
C LEU A 50 -8.44 -2.95 6.58
N GLY A 51 -9.47 -3.55 7.16
CA GLY A 51 -10.60 -4.07 6.40
C GLY A 51 -11.35 -2.92 5.71
N ASP A 52 -12.04 -3.23 4.62
CA ASP A 52 -12.98 -2.31 3.97
C ASP A 52 -14.38 -2.53 4.56
N CYS A 53 -15.22 -1.48 4.60
CA CYS A 53 -16.60 -1.61 5.04
C CYS A 53 -17.46 -2.28 3.96
N GLY A 54 -18.41 -3.09 4.43
CA GLY A 54 -19.49 -3.63 3.59
C GLY A 54 -20.55 -2.59 3.25
N PRO A 55 -21.70 -3.03 2.70
CA PRO A 55 -22.83 -2.16 2.37
C PRO A 55 -23.28 -1.29 3.56
N PRO A 56 -23.72 -0.05 3.33
CA PRO A 56 -24.16 0.83 4.41
C PRO A 56 -25.39 0.27 5.13
N PRO A 57 -25.46 0.33 6.47
CA PRO A 57 -26.54 -0.27 7.24
C PRO A 57 -27.86 0.48 7.03
N ASN A 58 -28.97 -0.24 7.15
CA ASN A 58 -30.29 0.36 7.13
C ASN A 58 -30.65 0.85 8.55
N LEU A 59 -30.86 2.15 8.73
CA LEU A 59 -31.14 2.73 10.06
C LEU A 59 -32.64 2.92 10.28
N LEU A 60 -33.10 2.77 11.53
CA LEU A 60 -34.52 2.95 11.87
C LEU A 60 -35.00 4.39 11.62
N PHE A 61 -34.12 5.38 11.81
CA PHE A 61 -34.43 6.80 11.68
C PHE A 61 -34.03 7.42 10.33
N ALA A 62 -33.24 6.72 9.51
CA ALA A 62 -32.72 7.24 8.24
C ALA A 62 -32.43 6.15 7.20
N PHE A 63 -32.37 6.54 5.93
CA PHE A 63 -32.01 5.64 4.82
C PHE A 63 -30.84 6.23 4.00
N PRO A 64 -29.96 5.39 3.43
CA PRO A 64 -28.86 5.85 2.60
C PRO A 64 -29.38 6.51 1.31
N MET A 65 -28.66 7.50 0.80
CA MET A 65 -29.00 8.12 -0.48
C MET A 65 -28.84 7.11 -1.62
N THR A 66 -29.75 7.16 -2.61
CA THR A 66 -29.89 6.14 -3.68
C THR A 66 -28.63 5.93 -4.52
N THR A 67 -27.76 6.93 -4.60
CA THR A 67 -26.50 6.87 -5.36
C THR A 67 -25.51 5.83 -4.82
N VAL A 68 -25.69 5.36 -3.58
CA VAL A 68 -24.74 4.49 -2.88
C VAL A 68 -25.26 3.04 -2.72
N VAL A 69 -26.53 2.78 -3.04
CA VAL A 69 -27.20 1.49 -2.76
C VAL A 69 -26.60 0.31 -3.54
N ASN A 70 -25.96 0.56 -4.69
CA ASN A 70 -25.38 -0.48 -5.53
C ASN A 70 -23.91 -0.80 -5.21
N GLN A 71 -23.30 -0.08 -4.26
CA GLN A 71 -21.91 -0.29 -3.86
C GLN A 71 -21.86 -1.28 -2.69
N THR A 72 -20.98 -2.26 -2.80
CA THR A 72 -20.84 -3.33 -1.80
C THR A 72 -19.57 -3.21 -0.98
N HIS A 73 -18.65 -2.32 -1.36
CA HIS A 73 -17.33 -2.20 -0.78
C HIS A 73 -16.92 -0.75 -0.66
N PHE A 74 -16.46 -0.35 0.53
CA PHE A 74 -16.13 1.02 0.86
C PHE A 74 -14.81 1.06 1.60
N ASN A 75 -13.84 1.78 1.06
CA ASN A 75 -12.55 1.93 1.72
C ASN A 75 -12.66 2.70 3.05
N PRO A 76 -11.77 2.43 4.01
CA PRO A 76 -11.64 3.25 5.22
C PRO A 76 -11.57 4.74 4.88
N GLY A 77 -12.36 5.53 5.60
CA GLY A 77 -12.55 6.97 5.36
C GLY A 77 -13.66 7.32 4.36
N ALA A 78 -14.27 6.35 3.67
CA ALA A 78 -15.41 6.60 2.80
C ALA A 78 -16.61 7.13 3.59
N THR A 79 -17.34 8.09 3.02
CA THR A 79 -18.50 8.70 3.67
C THR A 79 -19.78 8.54 2.87
N VAL A 80 -20.87 8.14 3.54
CA VAL A 80 -22.17 7.91 2.90
C VAL A 80 -23.22 8.81 3.53
N LYS A 81 -23.92 9.58 2.70
CA LYS A 81 -24.98 10.48 3.15
C LYS A 81 -26.31 9.73 3.31
N TYR A 82 -27.01 10.06 4.38
CA TYR A 82 -28.30 9.53 4.77
C TYR A 82 -29.36 10.64 4.83
N THR A 83 -30.60 10.24 4.63
CA THR A 83 -31.80 11.08 4.71
C THR A 83 -32.71 10.57 5.80
N CYS A 84 -33.24 11.47 6.65
CA CYS A 84 -34.18 11.08 7.70
C CYS A 84 -35.46 10.49 7.10
N ARG A 85 -36.01 9.46 7.76
CA ARG A 85 -37.30 8.89 7.39
C ARG A 85 -38.45 9.85 7.72
N PRO A 86 -39.62 9.68 7.07
CA PRO A 86 -40.85 10.35 7.48
C PRO A 86 -41.11 10.16 8.99
N GLY A 87 -41.52 11.24 9.67
CA GLY A 87 -41.68 11.25 11.13
C GLY A 87 -40.42 11.57 11.94
N TYR A 88 -39.25 11.66 11.29
CA TYR A 88 -38.00 12.10 11.90
C TYR A 88 -37.52 13.43 11.31
N GLY A 89 -36.86 14.25 12.12
CA GLY A 89 -36.24 15.52 11.75
C GLY A 89 -34.73 15.48 11.98
N ARG A 90 -33.97 16.18 11.13
CA ARG A 90 -32.52 16.28 11.28
C ARG A 90 -32.16 17.17 12.48
N VAL A 91 -31.17 16.75 13.27
CA VAL A 91 -30.57 17.57 14.32
C VAL A 91 -29.63 18.60 13.69
N SER A 92 -29.89 19.89 13.89
CA SER A 92 -29.23 20.99 13.15
C SER A 92 -27.70 20.97 13.21
N TYR A 93 -27.12 20.54 14.33
CA TYR A 93 -25.67 20.52 14.55
C TYR A 93 -25.00 19.18 14.23
N LYS A 94 -25.73 18.17 13.74
CA LYS A 94 -25.17 16.85 13.40
C LYS A 94 -25.12 16.62 11.89
N SER A 95 -24.09 15.90 11.43
CA SER A 95 -23.99 15.42 10.04
C SER A 95 -24.87 14.18 9.85
N SER A 96 -25.61 14.13 8.75
CA SER A 96 -26.38 12.94 8.36
C SER A 96 -25.54 12.01 7.49
N THR A 97 -24.33 11.71 7.95
CA THR A 97 -23.31 11.00 7.17
C THR A 97 -22.69 9.90 8.03
N LEU A 98 -22.57 8.71 7.46
CA LEU A 98 -21.82 7.58 8.03
C LEU A 98 -20.41 7.60 7.46
N THR A 99 -19.41 7.29 8.29
CA THR A 99 -18.01 7.17 7.87
C THR A 99 -17.55 5.74 8.06
N CYS A 100 -16.94 5.15 7.04
CA CYS A 100 -16.30 3.86 7.15
C CYS A 100 -15.02 4.03 7.98
N GLN A 101 -14.92 3.32 9.10
CA GLN A 101 -13.75 3.31 9.96
C GLN A 101 -13.30 1.85 10.09
N ASP A 102 -12.20 1.54 9.40
CA ASP A 102 -11.72 0.18 9.20
C ASP A 102 -12.84 -0.68 8.57
N ASP A 103 -13.33 -1.71 9.26
CA ASP A 103 -14.40 -2.59 8.77
C ASP A 103 -15.82 -2.17 9.19
N THR A 104 -15.94 -1.08 9.96
CA THR A 104 -17.18 -0.71 10.66
C THR A 104 -17.69 0.67 10.26
N TRP A 105 -19.02 0.81 10.14
CA TRP A 105 -19.66 2.10 9.90
C TRP A 105 -19.81 2.91 11.19
N ASN A 106 -19.11 4.04 11.29
CA ASN A 106 -19.19 4.97 12.41
C ASN A 106 -20.19 6.11 12.13
N TYR A 107 -21.08 6.36 13.09
CA TYR A 107 -22.05 7.46 13.08
C TYR A 107 -22.60 7.79 14.48
N SER A 108 -23.25 8.94 14.59
CA SER A 108 -24.07 9.30 15.75
C SER A 108 -25.52 9.52 15.32
N GLU A 109 -26.47 9.45 16.25
CA GLU A 109 -27.88 9.72 15.92
C GLU A 109 -28.08 11.16 15.47
N PHE A 110 -28.33 11.35 14.18
CA PHE A 110 -28.50 12.66 13.53
C PHE A 110 -29.95 12.98 13.14
N CYS A 111 -30.87 12.03 13.32
CA CYS A 111 -32.30 12.25 13.17
C CYS A 111 -33.03 11.90 14.48
N THR A 112 -33.94 12.77 14.91
CA THR A 112 -34.81 12.54 16.09
C THR A 112 -36.26 12.50 15.66
N LYS A 113 -37.11 11.80 16.41
CA LYS A 113 -38.55 11.81 16.15
C LYS A 113 -39.08 13.24 16.29
N LYS A 114 -39.96 13.64 15.37
CA LYS A 114 -40.68 14.92 15.45
C LYS A 114 -41.75 14.89 16.53
#